data_AF-A0A7S2PLK2-F1
#
_entry.id   AF-A0A7S2PLK2-F1
#
_cell.length_a   1.000
_cell.length_b   1.000
_cell.length_c   1.000
_cell.angle_alpha   90.00
_cell.angle_beta   90.00
_cell.angle_gamma   90.00
#
_symmetry.space_group_name_H-M   'P 1'
#
loop_
_entity.id
_entity.type
_entity.pdbx_description
1 polymer ?
#
loop_
_entity_poly.entity_id
_entity_poly.type
_entity_poly.pdbx_seq_one_letter_code
_entity_poly.pdbx_strand_id
1 'polypeptide(L)'
;MSIRGGESKFELETTLDSKYIQSAIGYFNNLRVPAAVLMSIVMKEMYQLQSSPSSSMRKWDREHRVDKSKRWRTLRYTYLLLMVLSFCLEVHTIFVATQVLTQLATAQSVIPHEIDLGDKDMVGGLFKMRATKDAHQSMIDFLISNFEFEYATVRLHFVTGLLSFTVAQALRVRYALRKYKELSLSGMCCLLCVASSMMAYTNANTITYGGYLGLLRRQLWLSFKFLTTRIHAGPLSAVTALLAVLCLTYAIKGMFSPEFEYFEDDLVEEVKRTWRNR
;
A
#
# COMPACT_ATOMS: atom_id res chain seq x y z
N MET A 1 10.82 -53.10 -24.02
CA MET A 1 11.33 -51.70 -23.98
C MET A 1 10.13 -50.78 -23.78
N SER A 2 10.14 -50.03 -22.68
CA SER A 2 9.03 -49.23 -22.18
C SER A 2 8.98 -47.86 -22.88
N ILE A 3 7.87 -47.55 -23.55
CA ILE A 3 7.52 -46.22 -24.07
C ILE A 3 6.14 -45.91 -23.46
N ARG A 4 6.11 -45.50 -22.18
CA ARG A 4 4.84 -45.13 -21.52
C ARG A 4 4.98 -44.19 -20.32
N GLY A 5 6.08 -43.41 -20.27
CA GLY A 5 6.36 -42.48 -19.17
C GLY A 5 6.08 -40.99 -19.48
N GLY A 6 5.66 -40.66 -20.71
CA GLY A 6 5.45 -39.27 -21.16
C GLY A 6 4.07 -38.71 -20.81
N GLU A 7 3.01 -39.48 -21.10
CA GLU A 7 1.61 -39.03 -20.93
C GLU A 7 1.25 -38.78 -19.45
N SER A 8 1.66 -39.67 -18.54
CA SER A 8 1.40 -39.52 -17.11
C SER A 8 2.12 -38.33 -16.47
N LYS A 9 3.27 -37.92 -17.03
CA LYS A 9 4.02 -36.77 -16.55
C LYS A 9 3.38 -35.46 -17.02
N PHE A 10 2.87 -35.45 -18.25
CA PHE A 10 2.17 -34.32 -18.84
C PHE A 10 0.79 -34.06 -18.18
N GLU A 11 0.02 -35.11 -17.87
CA GLU A 11 -1.22 -34.99 -17.09
C GLU A 11 -0.98 -34.52 -15.65
N LEU A 12 0.13 -34.94 -15.03
CA LEU A 12 0.49 -34.51 -13.68
C LEU A 12 0.95 -33.04 -13.64
N GLU A 13 1.70 -32.59 -14.64
CA GLU A 13 2.15 -31.19 -14.76
C GLU A 13 0.97 -30.24 -15.02
N THR A 14 0.05 -30.61 -15.92
CA THR A 14 -1.16 -29.82 -16.20
C THR A 14 -2.12 -29.73 -15.01
N THR A 15 -2.24 -30.79 -14.21
CA THR A 15 -3.05 -30.77 -12.97
C THR A 15 -2.39 -29.95 -11.84
N LEU A 16 -1.06 -29.95 -11.75
CA LEU A 16 -0.33 -29.11 -10.79
C LEU A 16 -0.41 -27.62 -11.13
N ASP A 17 -0.25 -27.25 -12.40
CA ASP A 17 -0.34 -25.86 -12.84
C ASP A 17 -1.75 -25.29 -12.61
N SER A 18 -2.79 -26.09 -12.89
CA SER A 18 -4.17 -25.73 -12.57
C SER A 18 -4.36 -25.46 -11.06
N LYS A 19 -3.77 -26.28 -10.19
CA LYS A 19 -3.82 -26.11 -8.72
C LYS A 19 -3.09 -24.84 -8.26
N TYR A 20 -1.94 -24.52 -8.86
CA TYR A 20 -1.20 -23.30 -8.53
C TYR A 20 -1.90 -22.04 -9.01
N ILE A 21 -2.52 -22.06 -10.19
CA ILE A 21 -3.34 -20.95 -10.67
C ILE A 21 -4.51 -20.70 -9.72
N GLN A 22 -5.25 -21.74 -9.32
CA GLN A 22 -6.36 -21.59 -8.36
C GLN A 22 -5.89 -21.05 -7.00
N SER A 23 -4.74 -21.53 -6.52
CA SER A 23 -4.14 -21.07 -5.26
C SER A 23 -3.69 -19.60 -5.36
N ALA A 24 -3.10 -19.19 -6.50
CA ALA A 24 -2.73 -17.81 -6.78
C ALA A 24 -3.96 -16.88 -6.84
N ILE A 25 -5.04 -17.31 -7.48
CA ILE A 25 -6.33 -16.60 -7.47
C ILE A 25 -6.83 -16.40 -6.03
N GLY A 26 -6.78 -17.46 -5.20
CA GLY A 26 -7.13 -17.40 -3.79
C GLY A 26 -6.27 -16.39 -3.02
N TYR A 27 -4.95 -16.41 -3.22
CA TYR A 27 -4.02 -15.49 -2.59
C TYR A 27 -4.33 -14.01 -2.91
N PHE A 28 -4.47 -13.66 -4.20
CA PHE A 28 -4.75 -12.28 -4.59
C PHE A 28 -6.14 -11.81 -4.11
N ASN A 29 -7.14 -12.68 -4.08
CA ASN A 29 -8.45 -12.36 -3.50
C ASN A 29 -8.37 -12.09 -1.99
N ASN A 30 -7.61 -12.90 -1.26
CA ASN A 30 -7.44 -12.77 0.19
C ASN A 30 -6.68 -11.49 0.61
N LEU A 31 -5.99 -10.82 -0.32
CA LEU A 31 -5.41 -9.49 -0.07
C LEU A 31 -6.29 -8.37 -0.62
N ARG A 32 -6.89 -8.56 -1.81
CA ARG A 32 -7.75 -7.57 -2.46
C ARG A 32 -8.98 -7.21 -1.63
N VAL A 33 -9.68 -8.21 -1.08
CA VAL A 33 -10.93 -7.97 -0.35
C VAL A 33 -10.69 -7.20 0.95
N PRO A 34 -9.75 -7.60 1.83
CA PRO A 34 -9.41 -6.80 3.01
C PRO A 34 -8.88 -5.40 2.65
N ALA A 35 -8.09 -5.27 1.58
CA ALA A 35 -7.63 -3.97 1.10
C ALA A 35 -8.79 -3.02 0.75
N ALA A 36 -9.83 -3.53 0.06
CA ALA A 36 -11.02 -2.75 -0.26
C ALA A 36 -11.81 -2.32 0.98
N VAL A 37 -11.92 -3.19 1.98
CA VAL A 37 -12.55 -2.86 3.27
C VAL A 37 -11.75 -1.77 3.98
N LEU A 38 -10.42 -1.93 4.08
CA LEU A 38 -9.55 -0.95 4.71
C LEU A 38 -9.60 0.40 3.99
N MET A 39 -9.51 0.41 2.66
CA MET A 39 -9.67 1.61 1.83
C MET A 39 -10.96 2.38 2.15
N SER A 40 -12.08 1.65 2.30
CA SER A 40 -13.38 2.23 2.62
C SER A 40 -13.41 2.86 4.01
N ILE A 41 -12.80 2.20 5.01
CA ILE A 41 -12.65 2.74 6.36
C ILE A 41 -11.76 3.99 6.35
N VAL A 42 -10.62 3.93 5.65
CA VAL A 42 -9.70 5.06 5.51
C VAL A 42 -10.43 6.26 4.92
N MET A 43 -11.18 6.07 3.84
CA MET A 43 -11.95 7.13 3.18
C MET A 43 -12.95 7.80 4.13
N LYS A 44 -13.64 7.02 4.96
CA LYS A 44 -14.60 7.54 5.96
C LYS A 44 -13.91 8.35 7.06
N GLU A 45 -12.73 7.92 7.52
CA GLU A 45 -12.09 8.48 8.71
C GLU A 45 -11.04 9.57 8.38
N MET A 46 -10.64 9.71 7.11
CA MET A 46 -9.52 10.55 6.65
C MET A 46 -9.58 12.00 7.15
N TYR A 47 -10.78 12.57 7.25
CA TYR A 47 -10.99 13.98 7.54
C TYR A 47 -11.46 14.28 8.96
N GLN A 48 -11.45 13.30 9.86
CA GLN A 48 -12.00 13.52 11.20
C GLN A 48 -11.22 14.49 12.08
N LEU A 49 -9.92 14.69 11.80
CA LEU A 49 -9.09 15.66 12.51
C LEU A 49 -9.07 17.02 11.81
N GLN A 50 -10.21 17.58 11.40
CA GLN A 50 -10.27 18.88 10.68
C GLN A 50 -10.29 20.12 11.61
N SER A 51 -10.68 20.00 12.88
CA SER A 51 -10.82 21.16 13.77
C SER A 51 -9.47 21.81 14.12
N SER A 52 -9.31 23.11 13.81
CA SER A 52 -8.17 23.94 14.22
C SER A 52 -7.98 23.95 15.75
N PRO A 53 -6.74 24.09 16.25
CA PRO A 53 -6.52 24.37 17.67
C PRO A 53 -7.32 25.63 18.06
N SER A 54 -7.98 25.62 19.22
CA SER A 54 -8.79 26.75 19.66
C SER A 54 -7.98 28.04 19.73
N SER A 55 -8.62 29.19 19.48
CA SER A 55 -7.99 30.51 19.63
C SER A 55 -7.36 30.71 21.01
N SER A 56 -8.01 30.17 22.05
CA SER A 56 -7.50 30.13 23.42
C SER A 56 -6.14 29.42 23.57
N MET A 57 -5.90 28.33 22.84
CA MET A 57 -4.61 27.61 22.88
C MET A 57 -3.51 28.43 22.18
N ARG A 58 -3.84 29.15 21.11
CA ARG A 58 -2.91 30.06 20.42
C ARG A 58 -2.55 31.27 21.28
N LYS A 59 -3.52 31.82 22.02
CA LYS A 59 -3.28 32.92 22.96
C LYS A 59 -2.35 32.48 24.10
N TRP A 60 -2.62 31.32 24.71
CA TRP A 60 -1.76 30.73 25.75
C TRP A 60 -0.33 30.49 25.26
N ASP A 61 -0.16 29.96 24.04
CA ASP A 61 1.15 29.73 23.41
C ASP A 61 1.99 31.02 23.31
N ARG A 62 1.36 32.13 22.88
CA ARG A 62 2.03 33.44 22.81
C ARG A 62 2.43 33.98 24.17
N GLU A 63 1.55 33.83 25.16
CA GLU A 63 1.80 34.30 26.54
C GLU A 63 2.92 33.51 27.22
N HIS A 64 3.01 32.20 26.98
CA HIS A 64 3.98 31.33 27.66
C HIS A 64 5.23 31.03 26.84
N ARG A 65 5.34 31.57 25.61
CA ARG A 65 6.41 31.27 24.64
C ARG A 65 6.59 29.77 24.39
N VAL A 66 5.48 29.04 24.30
CA VAL A 66 5.47 27.58 24.06
C VAL A 66 4.69 27.27 22.78
N ASP A 67 5.25 26.44 21.92
CA ASP A 67 4.64 26.05 20.62
C ASP A 67 3.73 24.81 20.72
N LYS A 68 2.80 24.72 21.68
CA LYS A 68 1.93 23.54 21.82
C LYS A 68 0.97 23.40 20.64
N SER A 69 0.41 24.48 20.13
CA SER A 69 -0.48 24.48 18.96
C SER A 69 0.23 23.99 17.70
N LYS A 70 1.53 24.28 17.55
CA LYS A 70 2.36 23.79 16.43
C LYS A 70 2.47 22.26 16.48
N ARG A 71 2.78 21.69 17.66
CA ARG A 71 2.88 20.23 17.83
C ARG A 71 1.57 19.51 17.51
N TRP A 72 0.44 20.04 17.95
CA TRP A 72 -0.87 19.47 17.66
C TRP A 72 -1.25 19.59 16.18
N ARG A 73 -0.86 20.69 15.52
CA ARG A 73 -0.98 20.80 14.07
C ARG A 73 -0.15 19.74 13.38
N THR A 74 1.16 19.64 13.66
CA THR A 74 2.04 18.63 13.06
C THR A 74 1.45 17.24 13.18
N LEU A 75 0.94 16.86 14.36
CA LEU A 75 0.28 15.56 14.56
C LEU A 75 -0.91 15.34 13.62
N ARG A 76 -1.77 16.36 13.42
CA ARG A 76 -2.90 16.29 12.49
C ARG A 76 -2.44 16.11 11.03
N TYR A 77 -1.38 16.81 10.63
CA TYR A 77 -0.81 16.66 9.29
C TYR A 77 -0.21 15.26 9.09
N THR A 78 0.54 14.75 10.08
CA THR A 78 1.07 13.39 10.05
C THR A 78 -0.05 12.36 9.98
N TYR A 79 -1.14 12.54 10.74
CA TYR A 79 -2.34 11.71 10.63
C TYR A 79 -2.90 11.70 9.20
N LEU A 80 -3.12 12.89 8.62
CA LEU A 80 -3.69 13.00 7.27
C LEU A 80 -2.76 12.36 6.22
N LEU A 81 -1.46 12.61 6.31
CA LEU A 81 -0.45 12.02 5.43
C LEU A 81 -0.49 10.48 5.50
N LEU A 82 -0.53 9.90 6.70
CA LEU A 82 -0.60 8.46 6.89
C LEU A 82 -1.91 7.86 6.38
N MET A 83 -3.05 8.57 6.54
CA MET A 83 -4.34 8.14 6.00
C MET A 83 -4.34 8.17 4.46
N VAL A 84 -3.81 9.23 3.85
CA VAL A 84 -3.67 9.32 2.38
C VAL A 84 -2.72 8.24 1.86
N LEU A 85 -1.58 8.04 2.53
CA LEU A 85 -0.63 6.97 2.18
C LEU A 85 -1.30 5.59 2.24
N SER A 86 -2.02 5.30 3.32
CA SER A 86 -2.79 4.06 3.48
C SER A 86 -3.78 3.90 2.33
N PHE A 87 -4.60 4.92 2.04
CA PHE A 87 -5.56 4.89 0.94
C PHE A 87 -4.90 4.56 -0.41
N CYS A 88 -3.82 5.25 -0.77
CA CYS A 88 -3.12 5.04 -2.04
C CYS A 88 -2.54 3.63 -2.16
N LEU A 89 -1.97 3.10 -1.07
CA LEU A 89 -1.40 1.75 -1.05
C LEU A 89 -2.49 0.68 -1.19
N GLU A 90 -3.65 0.85 -0.55
CA GLU A 90 -4.77 -0.08 -0.68
C GLU A 90 -5.38 -0.03 -2.09
N VAL A 91 -5.58 1.16 -2.67
CA VAL A 91 -6.02 1.31 -4.06
C VAL A 91 -5.08 0.59 -5.02
N HIS A 92 -3.77 0.76 -4.84
CA HIS A 92 -2.78 0.09 -5.68
C HIS A 92 -2.79 -1.43 -5.50
N THR A 93 -2.97 -1.91 -4.26
CA THR A 93 -3.13 -3.34 -3.95
C THR A 93 -4.33 -3.93 -4.69
N ILE A 94 -5.48 -3.25 -4.65
CA ILE A 94 -6.71 -3.67 -5.35
C ILE A 94 -6.49 -3.70 -6.86
N PHE A 95 -5.89 -2.64 -7.41
CA PHE A 95 -5.62 -2.53 -8.84
C PHE A 95 -4.72 -3.67 -9.34
N VAL A 96 -3.54 -3.84 -8.73
CA VAL A 96 -2.57 -4.85 -9.15
C VAL A 96 -3.14 -6.25 -8.97
N ALA A 97 -3.79 -6.54 -7.84
CA ALA A 97 -4.45 -7.84 -7.64
C ALA A 97 -5.52 -8.11 -8.70
N THR A 98 -6.30 -7.10 -9.09
CA THR A 98 -7.33 -7.23 -10.14
C THR A 98 -6.73 -7.46 -11.52
N GLN A 99 -5.60 -6.83 -11.84
CA GLN A 99 -4.87 -7.08 -13.09
C GLN A 99 -4.38 -8.53 -13.15
N VAL A 100 -3.75 -9.05 -12.09
CA VAL A 100 -3.29 -10.43 -12.05
C VAL A 100 -4.46 -11.42 -12.13
N LEU A 101 -5.55 -11.17 -11.40
CA LEU A 101 -6.74 -12.01 -11.46
C LEU A 101 -7.34 -12.07 -12.87
N THR A 102 -7.41 -10.94 -13.56
CA THR A 102 -7.86 -10.89 -14.97
C THR A 102 -6.94 -11.72 -15.86
N GLN A 103 -5.63 -11.60 -15.68
CA GLN A 103 -4.64 -12.37 -16.46
C GLN A 103 -4.72 -13.88 -16.19
N LEU A 104 -4.87 -14.30 -14.93
CA LEU A 104 -5.03 -15.70 -14.59
C LEU A 104 -6.35 -16.26 -15.15
N ALA A 105 -7.43 -15.49 -15.13
CA ALA A 105 -8.71 -15.89 -15.71
C ALA A 105 -8.67 -16.01 -17.23
N THR A 106 -8.00 -15.08 -17.94
CA THR A 106 -7.86 -15.16 -19.40
C THR A 106 -6.88 -16.25 -19.81
N ALA A 107 -5.83 -16.52 -19.03
CA ALA A 107 -4.92 -17.64 -19.24
C ALA A 107 -5.62 -19.00 -19.09
N GLN A 108 -6.62 -19.13 -18.20
CA GLN A 108 -7.44 -20.34 -18.08
C GLN A 108 -8.42 -20.55 -19.25
N SER A 109 -8.83 -19.47 -19.94
CA SER A 109 -9.78 -19.57 -21.07
C SER A 109 -9.15 -20.10 -22.36
N VAL A 110 -7.82 -20.11 -22.45
CA VAL A 110 -7.09 -20.79 -23.53
C VAL A 110 -6.90 -22.25 -23.13
N ILE A 111 -7.95 -23.04 -23.31
CA ILE A 111 -7.83 -24.50 -23.35
C ILE A 111 -6.76 -24.82 -24.40
N PRO A 112 -5.72 -25.63 -24.11
CA PRO A 112 -4.78 -26.07 -25.11
C PRO A 112 -5.51 -27.09 -25.99
N HIS A 113 -6.28 -26.62 -26.97
CA HIS A 113 -6.44 -27.40 -28.17
C HIS A 113 -5.07 -27.44 -28.82
N GLU A 114 -4.57 -28.65 -29.06
CA GLU A 114 -3.35 -28.91 -29.83
C GLU A 114 -3.30 -27.98 -31.04
N ILE A 115 -2.43 -26.99 -30.96
CA ILE A 115 -1.97 -26.27 -32.13
C ILE A 115 -0.48 -26.57 -32.19
N ASP A 116 -0.18 -27.60 -32.97
CA ASP A 116 1.14 -27.88 -33.54
C ASP A 116 1.49 -26.71 -34.47
N LEU A 117 2.00 -25.62 -33.88
CA LEU A 117 2.56 -24.51 -34.64
C LEU A 117 4.06 -24.54 -34.44
N GLY A 118 4.69 -25.06 -35.50
CA GLY A 118 6.10 -24.95 -35.74
C GLY A 118 6.62 -23.54 -35.51
N ASP A 119 7.87 -23.56 -35.05
CA ASP A 119 8.83 -22.48 -34.98
C ASP A 119 8.56 -21.36 -36.02
N LYS A 120 8.48 -20.11 -35.53
CA LYS A 120 8.26 -18.83 -36.23
C LYS A 120 6.79 -18.36 -36.32
N ASP A 121 6.37 -17.67 -35.26
CA ASP A 121 5.98 -16.25 -35.38
C ASP A 121 5.72 -15.66 -33.98
N MET A 122 6.70 -14.92 -33.48
CA MET A 122 6.61 -14.17 -32.23
C MET A 122 5.81 -12.88 -32.43
N VAL A 123 4.50 -12.93 -32.20
CA VAL A 123 3.68 -11.71 -32.04
C VAL A 123 3.59 -11.36 -30.55
N GLY A 124 4.15 -10.20 -30.19
CA GLY A 124 4.34 -9.72 -28.83
C GLY A 124 3.08 -9.15 -28.18
N GLY A 125 2.65 -9.80 -27.09
CA GLY A 125 1.71 -9.28 -26.09
C GLY A 125 2.43 -8.93 -24.79
N LEU A 126 1.91 -7.93 -24.07
CA LEU A 126 2.62 -7.11 -23.08
C LEU A 126 3.29 -7.85 -21.90
N PHE A 127 2.85 -9.05 -21.50
CA PHE A 127 3.46 -9.84 -20.41
C PHE A 127 3.19 -11.33 -20.65
N LYS A 128 4.21 -12.13 -20.99
CA LYS A 128 4.09 -13.59 -21.18
C LYS A 128 4.34 -14.32 -19.86
N MET A 129 3.40 -15.18 -19.46
CA MET A 129 3.63 -16.26 -18.48
C MET A 129 4.77 -17.12 -19.02
N ARG A 130 5.82 -17.35 -18.22
CA ARG A 130 6.98 -18.09 -18.69
C ARG A 130 6.63 -19.57 -18.62
N ALA A 131 6.50 -20.23 -19.77
CA ALA A 131 6.44 -21.69 -19.82
C ALA A 131 7.82 -22.24 -19.41
N THR A 132 8.11 -22.26 -18.11
CA THR A 132 9.30 -22.91 -17.56
C THR A 132 9.04 -24.41 -17.53
N LYS A 133 9.89 -25.20 -18.19
CA LYS A 133 9.92 -26.68 -18.14
C LYS A 133 10.24 -27.26 -16.74
N ASP A 134 10.31 -26.41 -15.71
CA ASP A 134 10.69 -26.78 -14.37
C ASP A 134 9.43 -26.84 -13.50
N ALA A 135 9.12 -28.02 -12.96
CA ALA A 135 7.99 -28.20 -12.05
C ALA A 135 8.14 -27.28 -10.83
N HIS A 136 7.19 -26.38 -10.63
CA HIS A 136 7.18 -25.48 -9.47
C HIS A 136 7.04 -26.28 -8.16
N GLN A 137 7.96 -26.09 -7.22
CA GLN A 137 7.97 -26.78 -5.92
C GLN A 137 6.93 -26.22 -4.94
N SER A 138 6.51 -24.95 -5.11
CA SER A 138 5.48 -24.32 -4.31
C SER A 138 4.71 -23.24 -5.08
N MET A 139 3.54 -22.85 -4.56
CA MET A 139 2.76 -21.72 -5.08
C MET A 139 3.56 -20.41 -5.04
N ILE A 140 4.40 -20.22 -4.02
CA ILE A 140 5.23 -19.02 -3.88
C ILE A 140 6.29 -18.99 -5.00
N ASP A 141 6.89 -20.13 -5.34
CA ASP A 141 7.86 -20.21 -6.44
C ASP A 141 7.20 -19.95 -7.79
N PHE A 142 5.98 -20.44 -7.99
CA PHE A 142 5.17 -20.11 -9.16
C PHE A 142 4.91 -18.60 -9.27
N LEU A 143 4.49 -17.95 -8.18
CA LEU A 143 4.25 -16.50 -8.13
C LEU A 143 5.53 -15.71 -8.35
N ILE A 144 6.67 -16.14 -7.81
CA ILE A 144 7.96 -15.46 -8.01
C ILE A 144 8.47 -15.64 -9.45
N SER A 145 8.26 -16.81 -10.05
CA SER A 145 8.70 -17.05 -11.43
C SER A 145 7.90 -16.23 -12.44
N ASN A 146 6.58 -16.11 -12.22
CA ASN A 146 5.65 -15.56 -13.23
C ASN A 146 5.13 -14.15 -12.91
N PHE A 147 4.98 -13.79 -11.63
CA PHE A 147 4.30 -12.57 -11.16
C PHE A 147 5.05 -11.91 -10.00
N GLU A 148 6.39 -11.91 -10.03
CA GLU A 148 7.20 -11.48 -8.89
C GLU A 148 6.88 -10.05 -8.46
N PHE A 149 6.75 -9.15 -9.44
CA PHE A 149 6.46 -7.74 -9.20
C PHE A 149 5.10 -7.59 -8.53
N GLU A 150 4.07 -8.22 -9.06
CA GLU A 150 2.72 -8.10 -8.56
C GLU A 150 2.57 -8.74 -7.18
N TYR A 151 3.19 -9.91 -6.97
CA TYR A 151 3.26 -10.57 -5.68
C TYR A 151 3.94 -9.68 -4.61
N ALA A 152 5.12 -9.14 -4.91
CA ALA A 152 5.85 -8.27 -4.00
C ALA A 152 5.09 -6.96 -3.74
N THR A 153 4.49 -6.37 -4.79
CA THR A 153 3.70 -5.13 -4.71
C THR A 153 2.49 -5.29 -3.79
N VAL A 154 1.62 -6.26 -4.07
CA VAL A 154 0.37 -6.46 -3.33
C VAL A 154 0.67 -6.78 -1.86
N ARG A 155 1.67 -7.64 -1.60
CA ARG A 155 2.08 -7.97 -0.23
C ARG A 155 2.64 -6.77 0.52
N LEU A 156 3.57 -6.03 -0.09
CA LEU A 156 4.19 -4.88 0.57
C LEU A 156 3.17 -3.75 0.80
N HIS A 157 2.40 -3.39 -0.22
CA HIS A 157 1.47 -2.27 -0.16
C HIS A 157 0.37 -2.52 0.86
N PHE A 158 -0.22 -3.72 0.90
CA PHE A 158 -1.21 -4.07 1.91
C PHE A 158 -0.67 -3.94 3.34
N VAL A 159 0.50 -4.53 3.62
CA VAL A 159 1.10 -4.46 4.96
C VAL A 159 1.45 -3.01 5.33
N THR A 160 2.03 -2.26 4.40
CA THR A 160 2.43 -0.86 4.62
C THR A 160 1.21 0.05 4.81
N GLY A 161 0.13 -0.20 4.06
CA GLY A 161 -1.12 0.55 4.16
C GLY A 161 -1.83 0.29 5.49
N LEU A 162 -1.91 -0.97 5.92
CA LEU A 162 -2.46 -1.36 7.23
C LEU A 162 -1.61 -0.81 8.39
N LEU A 163 -0.29 -0.81 8.26
CA LEU A 163 0.61 -0.22 9.25
C LEU A 163 0.40 1.30 9.35
N SER A 164 0.36 1.99 8.21
CA SER A 164 0.13 3.43 8.14
C SER A 164 -1.21 3.81 8.77
N PHE A 165 -2.27 3.04 8.49
CA PHE A 165 -3.57 3.21 9.13
C PHE A 165 -3.51 3.03 10.65
N THR A 166 -2.86 1.97 11.13
CA THR A 166 -2.77 1.68 12.57
C THR A 166 -2.03 2.79 13.32
N VAL A 167 -0.92 3.29 12.75
CA VAL A 167 -0.18 4.44 13.30
C VAL A 167 -1.03 5.70 13.25
N ALA A 168 -1.79 5.93 12.18
CA ALA A 168 -2.73 7.06 12.11
C ALA A 168 -3.79 6.99 13.22
N GLN A 169 -4.37 5.81 13.48
CA GLN A 169 -5.31 5.65 14.59
C GLN A 169 -4.65 5.92 15.95
N ALA A 170 -3.38 5.55 16.15
CA ALA A 170 -2.64 5.88 17.37
C ALA A 170 -2.51 7.40 17.57
N LEU A 171 -2.19 8.14 16.50
CA LEU A 171 -2.15 9.61 16.52
C LEU A 171 -3.54 10.21 16.79
N ARG A 172 -4.60 9.64 16.20
CA ARG A 172 -5.97 10.10 16.43
C ARG A 172 -6.39 9.92 17.88
N VAL A 173 -6.13 8.76 18.49
CA VAL A 173 -6.42 8.54 19.92
C VAL A 173 -5.68 9.56 20.77
N ARG A 174 -4.41 9.82 20.47
CA ARG A 174 -3.60 10.83 21.16
C ARG A 174 -4.22 12.24 21.05
N TYR A 175 -4.76 12.60 19.89
CA TYR A 175 -5.41 13.89 19.66
C TYR A 175 -6.80 14.01 20.31
N ALA A 176 -7.63 12.98 20.18
CA ALA A 176 -8.99 12.94 20.71
C ALA A 176 -8.99 13.04 22.24
N LEU A 177 -8.09 12.30 22.88
CA LEU A 177 -7.95 12.25 24.34
C LEU A 177 -6.97 13.28 24.88
N ARG A 178 -6.63 14.34 24.14
CA ARG A 178 -5.61 15.33 24.53
C ARG A 178 -5.82 15.99 25.91
N LYS A 179 -7.05 16.00 26.41
CA LYS A 179 -7.41 16.48 27.77
C LYS A 179 -6.96 15.51 28.88
N TYR A 180 -6.89 14.22 28.59
CA TYR A 180 -6.53 13.15 29.52
C TYR A 180 -5.15 12.58 29.15
N LYS A 181 -4.08 13.20 29.67
CA LYS A 181 -2.70 12.90 29.26
C LYS A 181 -2.36 11.41 29.34
N GLU A 182 -2.51 10.80 30.51
CA GLU A 182 -2.14 9.40 30.76
C GLU A 182 -2.98 8.44 29.92
N LEU A 183 -4.30 8.64 29.84
CA LEU A 183 -5.19 7.82 29.03
C LEU A 183 -4.85 7.90 27.54
N SER A 184 -4.55 9.11 27.04
CA SER A 184 -4.17 9.32 25.64
C SER A 184 -2.85 8.63 25.27
N LEU A 185 -1.91 8.59 26.21
CA LEU A 185 -0.60 7.98 26.02
C LEU A 185 -0.70 6.45 26.08
N SER A 186 -1.45 5.92 27.05
CA SER A 186 -1.76 4.49 27.14
C SER A 186 -2.45 3.97 25.86
N GLY A 187 -3.50 4.66 25.38
CA GLY A 187 -4.21 4.26 24.17
C GLY A 187 -3.32 4.32 22.91
N MET A 188 -2.48 5.35 22.78
CA MET A 188 -1.50 5.44 21.69
C MET A 188 -0.47 4.30 21.76
N CYS A 189 0.10 4.03 22.94
CA CYS A 189 1.07 2.97 23.13
C CYS A 189 0.48 1.58 22.83
N CYS A 190 -0.78 1.34 23.19
CA CYS A 190 -1.49 0.09 22.86
C CYS A 190 -1.54 -0.13 21.34
N LEU A 191 -1.92 0.88 20.57
CA LEU A 191 -1.98 0.78 19.11
C LEU A 191 -0.59 0.66 18.47
N LEU A 192 0.41 1.35 19.01
CA LEU A 192 1.79 1.19 18.56
C LEU A 192 2.35 -0.21 18.87
N CYS A 193 1.96 -0.82 19.99
CA CYS A 193 2.32 -2.20 20.30
C CYS A 193 1.73 -3.18 19.27
N VAL A 194 0.47 -2.97 18.84
CA VAL A 194 -0.14 -3.74 17.74
C VAL A 194 0.63 -3.54 16.44
N ALA A 195 0.97 -2.30 16.09
CA ALA A 195 1.76 -2.00 14.89
C ALA A 195 3.15 -2.68 14.92
N SER A 196 3.85 -2.63 16.05
CA SER A 196 5.13 -3.32 16.25
C SER A 196 4.97 -4.85 16.17
N SER A 197 3.88 -5.39 16.72
CA SER A 197 3.59 -6.83 16.67
C SER A 197 3.33 -7.29 15.23
N MET A 198 2.59 -6.51 14.43
CA MET A 198 2.38 -6.78 13.01
C MET A 198 3.70 -6.78 12.23
N MET A 199 4.59 -5.83 12.53
CA MET A 199 5.92 -5.76 11.91
C MET A 199 6.80 -6.95 12.30
N ALA A 200 6.81 -7.33 13.58
CA ALA A 200 7.54 -8.50 14.06
C ALA A 200 7.02 -9.79 13.42
N TYR A 201 5.70 -9.96 13.36
CA TYR A 201 5.06 -11.10 12.72
C TYR A 201 5.37 -11.15 11.21
N THR A 202 5.31 -10.00 10.53
CA THR A 202 5.66 -9.91 9.11
C THR A 202 7.12 -10.27 8.89
N ASN A 203 8.03 -9.76 9.70
CA ASN A 203 9.45 -10.09 9.59
C ASN A 203 9.71 -11.59 9.80
N ALA A 204 9.05 -12.22 10.77
CA ALA A 204 9.18 -13.65 11.03
C ALA A 204 8.63 -14.53 9.88
N ASN A 205 7.56 -14.09 9.21
CA ASN A 205 6.85 -14.88 8.19
C ASN A 205 7.12 -14.45 6.74
N THR A 206 7.98 -13.45 6.51
CA THR A 206 8.39 -12.98 5.18
C THR A 206 9.82 -13.41 4.87
N ILE A 207 10.10 -14.69 5.10
CA ILE A 207 11.45 -15.27 4.95
C ILE A 207 11.96 -15.14 3.52
N THR A 208 11.06 -15.24 2.53
CA THR A 208 11.37 -15.24 1.09
C THR A 208 12.22 -14.05 0.63
N TYR A 209 12.07 -12.89 1.26
CA TYR A 209 12.85 -11.69 0.95
C TYR A 209 13.70 -11.20 2.12
N GLY A 210 13.86 -11.98 3.20
CA GLY A 210 14.61 -11.55 4.38
C GLY A 210 13.86 -10.52 5.26
N GLY A 211 12.54 -10.63 5.35
CA GLY A 211 11.67 -9.76 6.15
C GLY A 211 11.12 -8.56 5.38
N TYR A 212 10.52 -7.61 6.12
CA TYR A 212 9.86 -6.43 5.56
C TYR A 212 10.84 -5.51 4.82
N LEU A 213 12.03 -5.27 5.38
CA LEU A 213 13.03 -4.39 4.75
C LEU A 213 13.55 -4.97 3.44
N GLY A 214 13.75 -6.28 3.38
CA GLY A 214 14.19 -6.94 2.16
C GLY A 214 13.08 -7.00 1.11
N LEU A 215 11.81 -7.20 1.52
CA LEU A 215 10.65 -7.06 0.63
C LEU A 215 10.53 -5.63 0.08
N LEU A 216 10.68 -4.61 0.91
CA LEU A 216 10.69 -3.20 0.50
C LEU A 216 11.80 -2.92 -0.51
N ARG A 217 13.03 -3.36 -0.21
CA ARG A 217 14.18 -3.20 -1.11
C ARG A 217 13.94 -3.90 -2.44
N ARG A 218 13.43 -5.13 -2.43
CA ARG A 218 13.12 -5.88 -3.64
C ARG A 218 12.06 -5.18 -4.48
N GLN A 219 11.01 -4.69 -3.82
CA GLN A 219 9.93 -4.00 -4.52
C GLN A 219 10.37 -2.67 -5.13
N LEU A 220 11.22 -1.90 -4.43
CA LEU A 220 11.81 -0.68 -5.01
C LEU A 220 12.67 -1.00 -6.22
N TRP A 221 13.47 -2.06 -6.16
CA TRP A 221 14.28 -2.50 -7.29
C TRP A 221 13.43 -2.97 -8.47
N LEU A 222 12.37 -3.77 -8.22
CA LEU A 222 11.44 -4.21 -9.26
C LEU A 222 10.67 -3.03 -9.86
N SER A 223 10.26 -2.05 -9.05
CA SER A 223 9.61 -0.83 -9.51
C SER A 223 10.53 0.01 -10.40
N PHE A 224 11.80 0.16 -10.01
CA PHE A 224 12.81 0.83 -10.83
C PHE A 224 13.03 0.10 -12.16
N LYS A 225 13.17 -1.23 -12.13
CA LYS A 225 13.31 -2.06 -13.33
C LYS A 225 12.08 -1.95 -14.24
N PHE A 226 10.89 -1.98 -13.67
CA PHE A 226 9.63 -1.83 -14.40
C PHE A 226 9.58 -0.48 -15.12
N LEU A 227 9.89 0.61 -14.40
CA LEU A 227 9.86 1.97 -14.93
C LEU A 227 10.89 2.14 -16.05
N THR A 228 12.14 1.76 -15.81
CA THR A 228 13.23 1.89 -16.80
C THR A 228 13.02 1.06 -18.05
N THR A 229 12.54 -0.18 -17.91
CA THR A 229 12.26 -1.07 -19.06
C THR A 229 11.07 -0.56 -19.90
N ARG A 230 10.14 0.18 -19.29
CA ARG A 230 8.93 0.69 -19.94
C ARG A 230 8.98 2.18 -20.31
N ILE A 231 10.11 2.87 -20.08
CA ILE A 231 10.31 4.25 -20.58
C ILE A 231 10.18 4.30 -22.10
N HIS A 232 10.65 3.26 -22.80
CA HIS A 232 10.51 3.16 -24.26
C HIS A 232 9.13 2.67 -24.72
N ALA A 233 8.28 2.16 -23.82
CA ALA A 233 6.98 1.60 -24.16
C ALA A 233 5.84 2.63 -24.19
N GLY A 234 6.09 3.89 -23.76
CA GLY A 234 5.13 4.99 -23.88
C GLY A 234 5.35 6.12 -22.85
N PRO A 235 4.71 7.28 -23.04
CA PRO A 235 4.93 8.48 -22.21
C PRO A 235 4.43 8.34 -20.77
N LEU A 236 3.50 7.41 -20.52
CA LEU A 236 2.87 7.22 -19.20
C LEU A 236 3.86 6.77 -18.12
N SER A 237 4.90 6.03 -18.46
CA SER A 237 5.94 5.63 -17.50
C SER A 237 6.77 6.84 -17.05
N ALA A 238 7.12 7.73 -17.97
CA ALA A 238 7.81 8.99 -17.66
C ALA A 238 6.93 9.93 -16.80
N VAL A 239 5.64 10.04 -17.13
CA VAL A 239 4.68 10.83 -16.32
C VAL A 239 4.55 10.24 -14.92
N THR A 240 4.47 8.92 -14.79
CA THR A 240 4.40 8.24 -13.48
C THR A 240 5.66 8.50 -12.65
N ALA A 241 6.84 8.44 -13.28
CA ALA A 241 8.11 8.75 -12.63
C ALA A 241 8.11 10.18 -12.08
N LEU A 242 7.72 11.14 -12.92
CA LEU A 242 7.67 12.56 -12.57
C LEU A 242 6.69 12.83 -11.43
N LEU A 243 5.48 12.26 -11.49
CA LEU A 243 4.50 12.40 -10.41
C LEU A 243 4.97 11.75 -9.11
N ALA A 244 5.66 10.61 -9.17
CA ALA A 244 6.22 9.98 -7.97
C ALA A 244 7.30 10.85 -7.32
N VAL A 245 8.19 11.45 -8.12
CA VAL A 245 9.23 12.38 -7.63
C VAL A 245 8.60 13.64 -7.03
N LEU A 246 7.61 14.23 -7.70
CA LEU A 246 6.90 15.40 -7.18
C LEU A 246 6.17 15.06 -5.87
N CYS A 247 5.46 13.92 -5.82
CA CYS A 247 4.77 13.46 -4.61
C CYS A 247 5.75 13.30 -3.44
N LEU A 248 6.91 12.66 -3.67
CA LEU A 248 7.92 12.50 -2.63
C LEU A 248 8.50 13.85 -2.18
N THR A 249 8.76 14.75 -3.13
CA THR A 249 9.29 16.09 -2.85
C THR A 249 8.32 16.91 -2.01
N TYR A 250 7.04 16.95 -2.38
CA TYR A 250 6.01 17.66 -1.62
C TYR A 250 5.70 17.00 -0.29
N ALA A 251 5.74 15.66 -0.18
CA ALA A 251 5.60 14.97 1.09
C ALA A 251 6.75 15.31 2.05
N ILE A 252 8.00 15.29 1.57
CA ILE A 252 9.19 15.68 2.34
C ILE A 252 9.09 17.15 2.75
N LYS A 253 8.78 18.06 1.82
CA LYS A 253 8.62 19.49 2.12
C LYS A 253 7.51 19.70 3.17
N GLY A 254 6.37 19.01 3.04
CA GLY A 254 5.27 19.06 3.99
C GLY A 254 5.61 18.50 5.38
N MET A 255 6.50 17.50 5.46
CA MET A 255 6.99 16.98 6.74
C MET A 255 7.93 17.95 7.46
N PHE A 256 8.85 18.61 6.75
CA PHE A 256 9.87 19.48 7.35
C PHE A 256 9.44 20.93 7.53
N SER A 257 8.64 21.47 6.61
CA SER A 257 8.23 22.88 6.62
C SER A 257 6.76 23.01 6.23
N PRO A 258 5.83 22.56 7.10
CA PRO A 258 4.42 22.79 6.87
C PRO A 258 4.13 24.30 6.95
N GLU A 259 3.85 24.91 5.79
CA GLU A 259 3.38 26.29 5.70
C GLU A 259 1.95 26.34 6.25
N PHE A 260 1.75 27.11 7.32
CA PHE A 260 0.43 27.32 7.90
C PHE A 260 -0.03 28.73 7.54
N GLU A 261 -0.84 28.83 6.48
CA GLU A 261 -1.61 30.05 6.25
C GLU A 261 -2.67 30.16 7.34
N TYR A 262 -2.61 31.24 8.11
CA TYR A 262 -3.65 31.58 9.07
C TYR A 262 -4.77 32.27 8.29
N PHE A 263 -5.87 31.57 8.05
CA PHE A 263 -7.07 32.23 7.55
C PHE A 263 -7.57 33.19 8.63
N GLU A 264 -7.70 34.48 8.27
CA GLU A 264 -8.17 35.57 9.14
C GLU A 264 -9.61 35.38 9.65
N ASP A 265 -10.34 34.37 9.15
CA ASP A 265 -11.71 34.07 9.55
C ASP A 265 -11.87 33.75 11.05
N ASP A 266 -10.82 33.23 11.69
CA ASP A 266 -10.82 33.00 13.15
C ASP A 266 -10.84 34.30 13.95
N LEU A 267 -10.28 35.40 13.40
CA LEU A 267 -10.30 36.74 14.01
C LEU A 267 -11.70 37.35 13.92
N VAL A 268 -12.42 37.12 12.82
CA VAL A 268 -13.79 37.63 12.61
C VAL A 268 -14.80 36.96 13.54
N GLU A 269 -14.69 35.63 13.74
CA GLU A 269 -15.51 34.88 14.71
C GLU A 269 -15.22 35.31 16.17
N GLU A 270 -13.95 35.56 16.50
CA GLU A 270 -13.54 36.00 17.84
C GLU A 270 -14.03 37.42 18.13
N VAL A 271 -13.94 38.33 17.15
CA VAL A 271 -14.55 39.68 17.23
C VAL A 271 -16.07 39.56 17.41
N LYS A 272 -16.78 38.77 16.59
CA LYS A 272 -18.24 38.58 16.73
C LYS A 272 -18.66 38.06 18.10
N ARG A 273 -17.91 37.14 18.71
CA ARG A 273 -18.20 36.65 20.09
C ARG A 273 -17.94 37.71 21.15
N THR A 274 -16.90 38.51 20.97
CA THR A 274 -16.57 39.61 21.91
C THR A 274 -17.64 40.70 21.88
N TRP A 275 -18.25 40.95 20.71
CA TRP A 275 -19.38 41.86 20.54
C TRP A 275 -20.72 41.31 21.07
N ARG A 276 -20.92 39.98 21.11
CA ARG A 276 -22.13 39.37 21.71
C ARG A 276 -22.13 39.33 23.24
N ASN A 277 -20.95 39.42 23.86
CA ASN A 277 -20.78 39.32 25.31
C ASN A 277 -20.57 40.69 25.99
N ARG A 278 -20.70 41.79 25.23
CA ARG A 278 -20.84 43.17 25.75
C ARG A 278 -22.28 43.60 25.59
#